data_AF-A0A0C9V5T9-F1
#
_entry.id   AF-A0A0C9V5T9-F1
#
_cell.length_a   1.000
_cell.length_b   1.000
_cell.length_c   1.000
_cell.angle_alpha   90.00
_cell.angle_beta   90.00
_cell.angle_gamma   90.00
#
_symmetry.space_group_name_H-M   'P 1'
#
loop_
_entity.id
_entity.type
_entity.pdbx_description
1 polymer ?
#
loop_
_entity_poly.entity_id
_entity_poly.type
_entity_poly.pdbx_seq_one_letter_code
_entity_poly.pdbx_strand_id
1 'polypeptide(L)'
;MHTKGHNAYCPCRACRALGVRAPAPPGKRGGNPYYIPFRRPPGYPAPAYYDPRGLPLRNHSSFLCQAEKVTNAPTQAESGRLAKYYGIKSVSIMSKLSSLTFPHSFPYDFMHLLENIMEILVPHWTGDFKKLDAGSGSFEIPKSVWDRIGEATASSNNTIPSAFGRRLLNIAEDRTFFTAEAWLVWTTLLGPELLQGRMEERYYQHFLRFVELFKLTISFEYTLEDVHNLKENWAAWLEDYEK
;
A
#
# COMPACT_ATOMS: atom_id res chain seq x y z
N MET A 1 -12.00 -12.35 8.35
CA MET A 1 -10.68 -12.67 8.96
C MET A 1 -10.41 -11.72 10.13
N HIS A 2 -10.04 -12.22 11.32
CA HIS A 2 -9.86 -11.40 12.52
C HIS A 2 -8.39 -11.02 12.73
N THR A 3 -7.92 -9.94 12.10
CA THR A 3 -6.55 -9.44 12.24
C THR A 3 -6.46 -8.19 13.12
N LYS A 4 -5.24 -7.89 13.60
CA LYS A 4 -4.96 -6.73 14.46
C LYS A 4 -4.44 -5.51 13.69
N GLY A 5 -3.99 -5.70 12.45
CA GLY A 5 -3.53 -4.62 11.57
C GLY A 5 -2.27 -3.91 12.09
N HIS A 6 -2.17 -2.61 11.82
CA HIS A 6 -0.99 -1.76 12.05
C HIS A 6 -0.53 -1.66 13.52
N ASN A 7 -1.31 -2.17 14.48
CA ASN A 7 -0.96 -2.19 15.91
C ASN A 7 -0.23 -3.46 16.37
N ALA A 8 -0.01 -4.42 15.49
CA ALA A 8 0.70 -5.67 15.78
C ALA A 8 2.15 -5.66 15.27
N TYR A 9 3.01 -6.46 15.93
CA TYR A 9 4.38 -6.71 15.47
C TYR A 9 4.41 -7.37 14.09
N CYS A 10 3.40 -8.16 13.76
CA CYS A 10 3.21 -8.73 12.44
C CYS A 10 1.95 -8.15 11.79
N PRO A 11 2.00 -6.90 11.26
CA PRO A 11 0.79 -6.19 10.85
C PRO A 11 0.22 -6.70 9.51
N CYS A 12 1.05 -7.33 8.67
CA CYS A 12 0.61 -7.91 7.41
C CYS A 12 -0.29 -9.14 7.65
N ARG A 13 -1.40 -9.20 6.91
CA ARG A 13 -2.34 -10.32 6.95
C ARG A 13 -1.95 -11.47 6.01
N ALA A 14 -1.08 -11.23 5.03
CA ALA A 14 -0.63 -12.22 4.06
C ALA A 14 0.72 -12.86 4.42
N CYS A 15 1.65 -12.11 5.01
CA CYS A 15 2.97 -12.61 5.39
C CYS A 15 3.25 -12.42 6.89
N ARG A 16 4.35 -13.01 7.35
CA ARG A 16 4.86 -12.98 8.73
C ARG A 16 5.96 -11.95 8.93
N ALA A 17 6.10 -11.00 8.02
CA ALA A 17 7.10 -9.95 8.14
C ALA A 17 6.82 -9.09 9.38
N LEU A 18 7.87 -8.85 10.16
CA LEU A 18 7.80 -8.09 11.39
C LEU A 18 7.92 -6.61 11.06
N GLY A 19 7.02 -5.81 11.61
CA GLY A 19 7.07 -4.37 11.52
C GLY A 19 7.99 -3.77 12.58
N VAL A 20 8.49 -2.59 12.26
CA VAL A 20 9.26 -1.72 13.15
C VAL A 20 8.48 -0.43 13.43
N ARG A 21 8.93 0.34 14.43
CA ARG A 21 8.33 1.62 14.78
C ARG A 21 9.41 2.68 14.86
N ALA A 22 9.15 3.84 14.26
CA ALA A 22 9.95 5.02 14.54
C ALA A 22 9.93 5.33 16.05
N PRO A 23 11.07 5.76 16.65
CA PRO A 23 11.11 6.19 18.03
C PRO A 23 10.02 7.23 18.31
N ALA A 24 9.37 7.13 19.46
CA ALA A 24 8.39 8.15 19.84
C ALA A 24 9.13 9.47 20.10
N PRO A 25 8.64 10.61 19.57
CA PRO A 25 9.12 11.91 19.99
C PRO A 25 8.97 12.07 21.51
N PRO A 26 9.88 12.81 22.19
CA PRO A 26 9.74 13.09 23.61
C PRO A 26 8.35 13.67 23.93
N GLY A 27 7.66 13.12 24.93
CA GLY A 27 6.37 13.64 25.42
C GLY A 27 5.11 13.17 24.69
N LYS A 28 5.19 12.45 23.57
CA LYS A 28 4.00 11.87 22.92
C LYS A 28 3.60 10.54 23.57
N ARG A 29 2.41 10.50 24.18
CA ARG A 29 1.76 9.25 24.63
C ARG A 29 1.06 8.59 23.44
N GLY A 30 1.54 7.42 23.05
CA GLY A 30 1.00 6.65 21.91
C GLY A 30 2.13 6.25 20.98
N GLY A 31 2.27 4.95 20.73
CA GLY A 31 3.31 4.44 19.83
C GLY A 31 2.90 4.62 18.38
N ASN A 32 3.86 5.02 17.53
CA ASN A 32 3.69 5.01 16.07
C ASN A 32 3.19 3.63 15.60
N PRO A 33 2.37 3.56 14.54
CA PRO A 33 1.98 2.29 13.94
C PRO A 33 3.21 1.49 13.52
N TYR A 34 3.10 0.16 13.51
CA TYR A 34 4.14 -0.68 12.94
C TYR A 34 4.14 -0.55 11.41
N TYR A 35 5.30 -0.28 10.86
CA TYR A 35 5.57 -0.26 9.42
C TYR A 35 6.51 -1.42 9.07
N ILE A 36 6.36 -2.02 7.89
CA ILE A 36 7.24 -3.09 7.40
C ILE A 36 8.12 -2.49 6.29
N PRO A 37 9.30 -1.92 6.62
CA PRO A 37 10.27 -1.56 5.59
C PRO A 37 10.88 -2.82 4.99
N PHE A 38 11.18 -2.83 3.70
CA PHE A 38 11.96 -3.92 3.13
C PHE A 38 13.40 -3.81 3.58
N ARG A 39 13.99 -2.62 3.55
CA ARG A 39 15.28 -2.34 4.21
C ARG A 39 15.09 -1.63 5.55
N ARG A 40 15.42 -2.33 6.64
CA ARG A 40 15.39 -1.73 7.97
C ARG A 40 16.55 -0.75 8.14
N PRO A 41 16.30 0.43 8.76
CA PRO A 41 17.38 1.31 9.14
C PRO A 41 18.34 0.62 10.12
N PRO A 42 19.61 1.05 10.17
CA PRO A 42 20.56 0.58 11.18
C PRO A 42 20.01 0.75 12.61
N GLY A 43 20.27 -0.22 13.49
CA GLY A 43 19.81 -0.20 14.88
C GLY A 43 18.43 -0.82 15.14
N TYR A 44 17.71 -1.24 14.10
CA TYR A 44 16.47 -2.01 14.25
C TYR A 44 16.74 -3.52 14.38
N PRO A 45 15.84 -4.29 15.03
CA PRO A 45 15.97 -5.74 15.15
C PRO A 45 16.05 -6.44 13.79
N ALA A 46 16.56 -7.67 13.75
CA ALA A 46 16.59 -8.52 12.56
C ALA A 46 15.18 -8.94 12.07
N PRO A 47 15.01 -9.29 10.78
CA PRO A 47 16.01 -9.22 9.71
C PRO A 47 16.22 -7.80 9.21
N ALA A 48 17.43 -7.48 8.74
CA ALA A 48 17.77 -6.17 8.16
C ALA A 48 17.08 -5.94 6.81
N TYR A 49 16.78 -7.01 6.09
CA TYR A 49 16.15 -6.99 4.78
C TYR A 49 15.07 -8.06 4.66
N TYR A 50 13.95 -7.72 4.03
CA TYR A 50 12.99 -8.69 3.50
C TYR A 50 13.12 -8.73 1.97
N ASP A 51 13.30 -9.92 1.40
CA ASP A 51 13.24 -10.10 -0.05
C ASP A 51 11.77 -10.05 -0.52
N PRO A 52 11.38 -9.13 -1.41
CA PRO A 52 10.02 -9.07 -1.95
C PRO A 52 9.60 -10.34 -2.71
N ARG A 53 10.55 -11.10 -3.26
CA ARG A 53 10.29 -12.37 -3.94
C ARG A 53 10.21 -13.57 -2.98
N GLY A 54 10.73 -13.39 -1.76
CA GLY A 54 10.91 -14.41 -0.73
C GLY A 54 10.23 -14.07 0.60
N LEU A 55 9.11 -13.35 0.58
CA LEU A 55 8.41 -12.96 1.80
C LEU A 55 7.99 -14.19 2.63
N PRO A 56 8.02 -14.12 3.97
CA PRO A 56 7.62 -15.23 4.83
C PRO A 56 6.09 -15.38 4.86
N LEU A 57 5.50 -15.86 3.76
CA LEU A 57 4.06 -15.97 3.58
C LEU A 57 3.41 -16.82 4.69
N ARG A 58 2.16 -16.49 5.00
CA ARG A 58 1.31 -17.30 5.88
C ARG A 58 0.67 -18.41 5.07
N ASN A 59 0.45 -19.55 5.70
CA ASN A 59 -0.38 -20.63 5.16
C ASN A 59 -1.54 -20.92 6.11
N HIS A 60 -2.53 -21.66 5.60
CA HIS A 60 -3.76 -21.99 6.32
C HIS A 60 -3.50 -22.56 7.72
N SER A 61 -2.73 -23.65 7.81
CA SER A 61 -2.48 -24.36 9.06
C SER A 61 -1.76 -23.48 10.09
N SER A 62 -0.73 -22.74 9.66
CA SER A 62 0.02 -21.83 10.54
C SER A 62 -0.85 -20.67 11.02
N PHE A 63 -1.73 -20.14 10.17
CA PHE A 63 -2.66 -19.07 10.51
C PHE A 63 -3.64 -19.54 11.59
N LEU A 64 -4.28 -20.69 11.39
CA LEU A 64 -5.25 -21.23 12.33
C LEU A 64 -4.60 -21.64 13.65
N CYS A 65 -3.44 -22.30 13.63
CA CYS A 65 -2.70 -22.63 14.85
C CYS A 65 -2.38 -21.37 15.70
N GLN A 66 -1.97 -20.28 15.06
CA GLN A 66 -1.75 -19.01 15.75
C GLN A 66 -3.05 -18.41 16.29
N ALA A 67 -4.15 -18.48 15.52
CA ALA A 67 -5.46 -18.00 15.92
C ALA A 67 -6.00 -18.77 17.14
N GLU A 68 -5.81 -20.08 17.18
CA GLU A 68 -6.18 -20.96 18.29
C GLU A 68 -5.39 -20.63 19.55
N LYS A 69 -4.07 -20.42 19.44
CA LYS A 69 -3.24 -19.97 20.56
C LYS A 69 -3.75 -18.66 21.18
N VAL A 70 -4.19 -17.72 20.36
CA VAL A 70 -4.74 -16.44 20.84
C VAL A 70 -6.10 -16.63 21.51
N THR A 71 -6.94 -17.52 20.94
CA THR A 71 -8.31 -17.78 21.42
C THR A 71 -8.32 -18.57 22.72
N ASN A 72 -7.43 -19.55 22.85
CA ASN A 72 -7.31 -20.43 24.01
C ASN A 72 -6.31 -19.93 25.06
N ALA A 73 -5.85 -18.68 24.95
CA ALA A 73 -4.92 -18.11 25.91
C ALA A 73 -5.57 -18.05 27.32
N PRO A 74 -4.82 -18.37 28.39
CA PRO A 74 -5.39 -18.52 29.73
C PRO A 74 -5.90 -17.22 30.33
N THR A 75 -5.43 -16.07 29.85
CA THR A 75 -5.83 -14.75 30.33
C THR A 75 -6.00 -13.77 29.18
N GLN A 76 -6.81 -12.72 29.41
CA GLN A 76 -6.99 -11.63 28.44
C GLN A 76 -5.67 -10.90 28.13
N ALA A 77 -4.78 -10.77 29.13
CA ALA A 77 -3.47 -10.18 28.96
C ALA A 77 -2.60 -11.01 28.00
N GLU A 78 -2.59 -12.33 28.17
CA GLU A 78 -1.84 -13.24 27.32
C GLU A 78 -2.43 -13.31 25.90
N SER A 79 -3.75 -13.35 25.77
CA SER A 79 -4.43 -13.24 24.48
C SER A 79 -4.04 -11.94 23.76
N GLY A 80 -4.04 -10.81 24.47
CA GLY A 80 -3.64 -9.51 23.94
C GLY A 80 -2.18 -9.47 23.46
N ARG A 81 -1.28 -10.11 24.21
CA ARG A 81 0.15 -10.26 23.88
C ARG A 81 0.34 -11.11 22.63
N LEU A 82 -0.24 -12.31 22.58
CA LEU A 82 -0.17 -13.21 21.43
C LEU A 82 -0.82 -12.57 20.18
N ALA A 83 -1.95 -11.89 20.35
CA ALA A 83 -2.61 -11.20 19.25
C ALA A 83 -1.74 -10.07 18.69
N LYS A 84 -1.02 -9.36 19.56
CA LYS A 84 -0.05 -8.33 19.15
C LYS A 84 1.13 -8.94 18.41
N TYR A 85 1.61 -10.11 18.85
CA TYR A 85 2.73 -10.80 18.24
C TYR A 85 2.37 -11.37 16.86
N TYR A 86 1.32 -12.19 16.78
CA TYR A 86 0.92 -12.85 15.54
C TYR A 86 0.16 -11.94 14.56
N GLY A 87 -0.40 -10.82 15.02
CA GLY A 87 -1.28 -9.97 14.21
C GLY A 87 -2.68 -10.55 13.98
N ILE A 88 -3.05 -11.58 14.73
CA ILE A 88 -4.34 -12.30 14.64
C ILE A 88 -5.08 -12.12 15.97
N LYS A 89 -6.36 -11.76 15.94
CA LYS A 89 -7.15 -11.52 17.16
C LYS A 89 -7.83 -12.78 17.72
N SER A 90 -8.26 -13.70 16.86
CA SER A 90 -8.93 -14.94 17.27
C SER A 90 -9.11 -15.88 16.08
N VAL A 91 -9.63 -17.08 16.34
CA VAL A 91 -10.22 -17.94 15.30
C VAL A 91 -11.45 -17.24 14.71
N SER A 92 -11.56 -17.29 13.38
CA SER A 92 -12.68 -16.72 12.63
C SER A 92 -13.77 -17.77 12.47
N ILE A 93 -15.05 -17.42 12.60
CA ILE A 93 -16.16 -18.38 12.38
C ILE A 93 -16.11 -19.04 10.99
N MET A 94 -15.63 -18.29 9.99
CA MET A 94 -15.39 -18.77 8.64
C MET A 94 -14.35 -19.90 8.54
N SER A 95 -13.56 -20.18 9.58
CA SER A 95 -12.65 -21.34 9.59
C SER A 95 -13.38 -22.69 9.61
N LYS A 96 -14.69 -22.70 9.86
CA LYS A 96 -15.54 -23.89 9.76
C LYS A 96 -15.86 -24.27 8.32
N LEU A 97 -15.64 -23.35 7.36
CA LEU A 97 -15.87 -23.60 5.94
C LEU A 97 -14.61 -24.21 5.33
N SER A 98 -14.68 -25.49 4.93
CA SER A 98 -13.56 -26.22 4.30
C SER A 98 -13.16 -25.65 2.94
N SER A 99 -14.05 -24.90 2.29
CA SER A 99 -13.78 -24.21 1.03
C SER A 99 -12.90 -22.96 1.16
N LEU A 100 -12.60 -22.51 2.39
CA LEU A 100 -11.83 -21.29 2.61
C LEU A 100 -10.40 -21.58 3.09
N THR A 101 -9.44 -20.94 2.42
CA THR A 101 -8.02 -21.01 2.75
C THR A 101 -7.57 -19.69 3.38
N PHE A 102 -7.15 -19.70 4.66
CA PHE A 102 -6.64 -18.48 5.30
C PHE A 102 -5.15 -18.28 5.00
N PRO A 103 -4.68 -17.05 4.73
CA PRO A 103 -5.46 -15.84 4.44
C PRO A 103 -5.88 -15.70 2.96
N HIS A 104 -5.50 -16.64 2.09
CA HIS A 104 -5.60 -16.51 0.62
C HIS A 104 -7.02 -16.28 0.06
N SER A 105 -8.06 -16.79 0.70
CA SER A 105 -9.46 -16.55 0.30
C SER A 105 -9.96 -15.13 0.62
N PHE A 106 -9.12 -14.27 1.21
CA PHE A 106 -9.45 -12.88 1.56
C PHE A 106 -8.47 -11.93 0.88
N PRO A 107 -8.59 -11.70 -0.45
CA PRO A 107 -7.69 -10.83 -1.21
C PRO A 107 -7.81 -9.36 -0.77
N TYR A 108 -6.80 -8.56 -1.10
CA TYR A 108 -6.82 -7.13 -0.77
C TYR A 108 -7.88 -6.44 -1.62
N ASP A 109 -8.51 -5.44 -1.01
CA ASP A 109 -9.28 -4.50 -1.79
C ASP A 109 -8.28 -3.65 -2.58
N PHE A 110 -8.17 -3.96 -3.87
CA PHE A 110 -7.18 -3.35 -4.76
C PHE A 110 -7.48 -1.88 -5.02
N MET A 111 -8.75 -1.45 -4.99
CA MET A 111 -9.10 -0.04 -5.15
C MET A 111 -8.59 0.79 -3.98
N HIS A 112 -8.81 0.33 -2.76
CA HIS A 112 -8.26 0.98 -1.57
C HIS A 112 -6.73 0.88 -1.53
N LEU A 113 -6.12 -0.19 -2.06
CA LEU A 113 -4.66 -0.28 -2.14
C LEU A 113 -4.09 0.82 -3.05
N LEU A 114 -4.70 1.06 -4.22
CA LEU A 114 -4.31 2.15 -5.11
C LEU A 114 -4.45 3.51 -4.43
N GLU A 115 -5.61 3.77 -3.85
CA GLU A 115 -5.91 5.00 -3.11
C GLU A 115 -4.83 5.27 -2.05
N ASN A 116 -4.53 4.29 -1.20
CA ASN A 116 -3.50 4.44 -0.18
C ASN A 116 -2.09 4.72 -0.76
N ILE A 117 -1.75 4.14 -1.91
CA ILE A 117 -0.45 4.41 -2.57
C ILE A 117 -0.44 5.84 -3.13
N MET A 118 -1.50 6.27 -3.80
CA MET A 118 -1.57 7.59 -4.41
C MET A 118 -1.66 8.72 -3.36
N GLU A 119 -2.33 8.47 -2.23
CA GLU A 119 -2.32 9.35 -1.07
C GLU A 119 -0.95 9.50 -0.42
N ILE A 120 -0.02 8.57 -0.68
CA ILE A 120 1.39 8.69 -0.30
C ILE A 120 2.17 9.42 -1.39
N LEU A 121 2.03 8.99 -2.65
CA LEU A 121 2.82 9.50 -3.78
C LEU A 121 2.55 10.97 -4.10
N VAL A 122 1.28 11.42 -4.08
CA VAL A 122 0.95 12.82 -4.39
C VAL A 122 1.59 13.80 -3.40
N PRO A 123 1.47 13.62 -2.07
CA PRO A 123 2.22 14.45 -1.12
C PRO A 123 3.74 14.36 -1.30
N HIS A 124 4.29 13.21 -1.72
CA HIS A 124 5.72 13.12 -2.05
C HIS A 124 6.07 14.02 -3.23
N TRP A 125 5.33 13.93 -4.33
CA TRP A 125 5.57 14.76 -5.52
C TRP A 125 5.33 16.24 -5.29
N THR A 126 4.61 16.63 -4.25
CA THR A 126 4.29 18.04 -3.96
C THR A 126 5.10 18.63 -2.81
N GLY A 127 5.99 17.85 -2.19
CA GLY A 127 6.78 18.30 -1.03
C GLY A 127 5.99 18.39 0.28
N ASP A 128 4.75 17.89 0.31
CA ASP A 128 3.85 17.97 1.47
C ASP A 128 3.89 16.70 2.34
N PHE A 129 4.68 15.68 1.96
CA PHE A 129 4.71 14.41 2.67
C PHE A 129 5.39 14.51 4.05
N LYS A 130 4.57 14.56 5.11
CA LYS A 130 5.01 14.47 6.52
C LYS A 130 6.11 15.47 6.92
N LYS A 131 6.23 16.60 6.20
CA LYS A 131 7.30 17.60 6.37
C LYS A 131 8.72 17.02 6.19
N LEU A 132 8.84 15.95 5.41
CA LEU A 132 10.13 15.44 4.95
C LEU A 132 10.52 16.21 3.69
N ASP A 133 11.80 16.53 3.56
CA ASP A 133 12.34 17.08 2.32
C ASP A 133 12.57 15.99 1.27
N ALA A 134 12.86 16.38 0.03
CA ALA A 134 13.21 15.46 -1.04
C ALA A 134 14.51 14.67 -0.80
N GLY A 135 15.29 14.98 0.24
CA GLY A 135 16.63 14.46 0.44
C GLY A 135 17.52 14.72 -0.78
N SER A 136 18.05 13.64 -1.37
CA SER A 136 18.82 13.67 -2.62
C SER A 136 17.97 13.47 -3.88
N GLY A 137 16.65 13.39 -3.73
CA GLY A 137 15.70 13.20 -4.82
C GLY A 137 15.32 14.50 -5.52
N SER A 138 14.71 14.35 -6.69
CA SER A 138 14.20 15.46 -7.54
C SER A 138 12.81 15.13 -8.09
N PHE A 139 12.03 14.41 -7.29
CA PHE A 139 10.66 14.00 -7.62
C PHE A 139 9.62 15.10 -7.36
N GLU A 140 10.02 16.21 -6.74
CA GLU A 140 9.11 17.31 -6.42
C GLU A 140 8.73 18.09 -7.69
N ILE A 141 7.44 18.19 -7.92
CA ILE A 141 6.79 18.99 -8.95
C ILE A 141 6.60 20.40 -8.38
N PRO A 142 7.06 21.46 -9.05
CA PRO A 142 6.86 22.82 -8.59
C PRO A 142 5.37 23.13 -8.41
N LYS A 143 5.02 23.84 -7.33
CA LYS A 143 3.61 24.16 -7.00
C LYS A 143 2.83 24.76 -8.18
N SER A 144 3.42 25.70 -8.92
CA SER A 144 2.77 26.31 -10.08
C SER A 144 2.47 25.32 -11.21
N VAL A 145 3.27 24.26 -11.34
CA VAL A 145 3.05 23.17 -12.30
C VAL A 145 1.97 22.22 -11.78
N TRP A 146 1.98 21.91 -10.48
CA TRP A 146 0.95 21.08 -9.84
C TRP A 146 -0.44 21.74 -9.88
N ASP A 147 -0.52 23.04 -9.62
CA ASP A 147 -1.77 23.81 -9.70
C ASP A 147 -2.38 23.72 -11.12
N ARG A 148 -1.53 23.81 -12.17
CA ARG A 148 -1.96 23.62 -13.58
C ARG A 148 -2.41 22.20 -13.88
N ILE A 149 -1.77 21.18 -13.29
CA ILE A 149 -2.22 19.78 -13.40
C ILE A 149 -3.62 19.63 -12.77
N GLY A 150 -3.83 20.30 -11.64
CA GLY A 150 -5.11 20.40 -10.98
C GLY A 150 -6.23 20.97 -11.85
N GLU A 151 -6.00 22.13 -12.45
CA GLU A 151 -6.92 22.78 -13.39
C GLU A 151 -7.20 21.90 -14.62
N ALA A 152 -6.17 21.28 -15.19
CA ALA A 152 -6.31 20.36 -16.33
C ALA A 152 -7.13 19.11 -15.98
N THR A 153 -6.97 18.59 -14.76
CA THR A 153 -7.78 17.47 -14.24
C THR A 153 -9.26 17.84 -14.16
N ALA A 154 -9.58 19.04 -13.67
CA ALA A 154 -10.96 19.49 -13.56
C ALA A 154 -11.59 19.77 -14.94
N SER A 155 -10.81 20.32 -15.87
CA SER A 155 -11.29 20.69 -17.20
C SER A 155 -11.49 19.49 -18.14
N SER A 156 -10.72 18.40 -17.96
CA SER A 156 -10.88 17.16 -18.74
C SER A 156 -12.25 16.49 -18.57
N ASN A 157 -12.96 16.80 -17.48
CA ASN A 157 -14.32 16.31 -17.25
C ASN A 157 -15.34 16.73 -18.32
N ASN A 158 -15.02 17.74 -19.12
CA ASN A 158 -15.90 18.21 -20.19
C ASN A 158 -15.70 17.42 -21.50
N THR A 159 -14.63 16.63 -21.59
CA THR A 159 -14.25 15.90 -22.81
C THR A 159 -14.21 14.39 -22.61
N ILE A 160 -13.96 13.91 -21.39
CA ILE A 160 -13.95 12.47 -21.09
C ILE A 160 -15.38 11.96 -20.94
N PRO A 161 -15.81 10.96 -21.74
CA PRO A 161 -17.14 10.37 -21.61
C PRO A 161 -17.33 9.71 -20.25
N SER A 162 -18.54 9.79 -19.67
CA SER A 162 -18.87 9.17 -18.39
C SER A 162 -18.70 7.65 -18.34
N ALA A 163 -18.61 7.00 -19.52
CA ALA A 163 -18.30 5.58 -19.62
C ALA A 163 -16.88 5.22 -19.13
N PHE A 164 -15.96 6.19 -19.08
CA PHE A 164 -14.60 6.02 -18.58
C PHE A 164 -14.46 6.26 -17.07
N GLY A 165 -15.57 6.56 -16.39
CA GLY A 165 -15.63 6.71 -14.93
C GLY A 165 -16.21 8.05 -14.50
N ARG A 166 -16.16 8.28 -13.18
CA ARG A 166 -16.67 9.50 -12.57
C ARG A 166 -15.93 10.78 -12.99
N ARG A 167 -16.61 11.91 -12.79
CA ARG A 167 -15.98 13.24 -12.85
C ARG A 167 -14.97 13.40 -11.71
N LEU A 168 -13.85 14.04 -12.02
CA LEU A 168 -12.72 14.27 -11.13
C LEU A 168 -12.69 15.70 -10.60
N LEU A 169 -12.38 15.86 -9.31
CA LEU A 169 -12.15 17.18 -8.74
C LEU A 169 -10.73 17.66 -9.08
N ASN A 170 -10.46 18.93 -8.83
CA ASN A 170 -9.11 19.48 -8.92
C ASN A 170 -8.19 18.74 -7.92
N ILE A 171 -7.22 17.97 -8.42
CA ILE A 171 -6.31 17.17 -7.58
C ILE A 171 -5.33 18.02 -6.75
N ALA A 172 -5.10 19.27 -7.16
CA ALA A 172 -4.23 20.21 -6.45
C ALA A 172 -4.89 20.83 -5.21
N GLU A 173 -6.22 20.74 -5.10
CA GLU A 173 -7.00 21.21 -3.96
C GLU A 173 -7.14 20.13 -2.87
N ASP A 174 -8.09 20.32 -1.95
CA ASP A 174 -8.43 19.33 -0.93
C ASP A 174 -8.95 18.03 -1.58
N ARG A 175 -8.27 16.93 -1.25
CA ARG A 175 -8.55 15.59 -1.77
C ARG A 175 -9.43 14.75 -0.84
N THR A 176 -10.00 15.33 0.22
CA THR A 176 -10.88 14.62 1.17
C THR A 176 -12.05 13.89 0.49
N PHE A 177 -12.53 14.41 -0.65
CA PHE A 177 -13.61 13.80 -1.44
C PHE A 177 -13.13 13.06 -2.70
N PHE A 178 -11.81 12.85 -2.82
CA PHE A 178 -11.20 12.12 -3.93
C PHE A 178 -11.29 10.61 -3.65
N THR A 179 -12.40 10.00 -4.06
CA THR A 179 -12.70 8.58 -3.76
C THR A 179 -11.73 7.63 -4.46
N ALA A 180 -11.68 6.37 -4.02
CA ALA A 180 -10.96 5.30 -4.71
C ALA A 180 -11.20 5.22 -6.23
N GLU A 181 -12.46 5.39 -6.70
CA GLU A 181 -12.75 5.45 -8.15
C GLU A 181 -12.08 6.66 -8.84
N ALA A 182 -12.04 7.83 -8.18
CA ALA A 182 -11.40 9.02 -8.72
C ALA A 182 -9.88 8.80 -8.82
N TRP A 183 -9.28 8.18 -7.79
CA TRP A 183 -7.87 7.77 -7.82
C TRP A 183 -7.58 6.80 -8.96
N LEU A 184 -8.47 5.82 -9.19
CA LEU A 184 -8.35 4.88 -10.30
C LEU A 184 -8.33 5.58 -11.65
N VAL A 185 -9.36 6.37 -11.93
CA VAL A 185 -9.51 7.09 -13.21
C VAL A 185 -8.35 8.06 -13.41
N TRP A 186 -8.02 8.86 -12.39
CA TRP A 186 -6.92 9.81 -12.48
C TRP A 186 -5.60 9.09 -12.74
N THR A 187 -5.26 8.09 -11.94
CA THR A 187 -3.96 7.41 -12.04
C THR A 187 -3.79 6.67 -13.36
N THR A 188 -4.84 6.02 -13.87
CA THR A 188 -4.70 5.14 -15.03
C THR A 188 -4.95 5.82 -16.38
N LEU A 189 -5.70 6.93 -16.39
CA LEU A 189 -6.07 7.65 -17.62
C LEU A 189 -5.41 9.03 -17.72
N LEU A 190 -5.48 9.85 -16.66
CA LEU A 190 -4.99 11.23 -16.72
C LEU A 190 -3.53 11.38 -16.29
N GLY A 191 -3.12 10.68 -15.25
CA GLY A 191 -1.80 10.78 -14.62
C GLY A 191 -0.66 10.68 -15.63
N PRO A 192 -0.63 9.68 -16.54
CA PRO A 192 0.40 9.59 -17.58
C PRO A 192 0.53 10.88 -18.40
N GLU A 193 -0.57 11.34 -18.98
CA GLU A 193 -0.60 12.54 -19.84
C GLU A 193 -0.33 13.84 -19.06
N LEU A 194 -0.85 13.92 -17.83
CA LEU A 194 -0.72 15.09 -16.97
C LEU A 194 0.64 15.17 -16.28
N LEU A 195 1.39 14.08 -16.14
CA LEU A 195 2.73 14.10 -15.54
C LEU A 195 3.86 14.15 -16.58
N GLN A 196 3.57 13.82 -17.84
CA GLN A 196 4.55 13.83 -18.92
C GLN A 196 5.26 15.19 -19.04
N GLY A 197 6.59 15.18 -18.97
CA GLY A 197 7.43 16.39 -19.05
C GLY A 197 7.30 17.36 -17.87
N ARG A 198 6.59 16.98 -16.79
CA ARG A 198 6.39 17.79 -15.58
C ARG A 198 7.07 17.21 -14.34
N MET A 199 7.62 16.01 -14.47
CA MET A 199 8.43 15.31 -13.48
C MET A 199 9.72 14.86 -14.15
N GLU A 200 10.80 14.70 -13.39
CA GLU A 200 12.03 14.12 -13.95
C GLU A 200 11.77 12.71 -14.50
N GLU A 201 12.37 12.41 -15.65
CA GLU A 201 12.13 11.21 -16.44
C GLU A 201 12.19 9.91 -15.62
N ARG A 202 13.18 9.78 -14.70
CA ARG A 202 13.31 8.57 -13.88
C ARG A 202 12.09 8.27 -13.01
N TYR A 203 11.49 9.31 -12.43
CA TYR A 203 10.32 9.16 -11.56
C TYR A 203 9.04 9.03 -12.38
N TYR A 204 8.98 9.71 -13.52
CA TYR A 204 7.88 9.57 -14.46
C TYR A 204 7.80 8.13 -15.00
N GLN A 205 8.93 7.54 -15.42
CA GLN A 205 9.00 6.14 -15.86
C GLN A 205 8.64 5.16 -14.73
N HIS A 206 9.06 5.44 -13.49
CA HIS A 206 8.66 4.65 -12.33
C HIS A 206 7.14 4.70 -12.09
N PHE A 207 6.51 5.87 -12.28
CA PHE A 207 5.06 6.03 -12.23
C PHE A 207 4.36 5.35 -13.41
N LEU A 208 4.85 5.44 -14.64
CA LEU A 208 4.25 4.74 -15.78
C LEU A 208 4.25 3.22 -15.58
N ARG A 209 5.35 2.67 -15.09
CA ARG A 209 5.45 1.26 -14.72
C ARG A 209 4.46 0.90 -13.61
N PHE A 210 4.24 1.77 -12.63
CA PHE A 210 3.17 1.59 -11.65
C PHE A 210 1.80 1.48 -12.32
N VAL A 211 1.48 2.39 -13.25
CA VAL A 211 0.22 2.40 -14.00
C VAL A 211 0.03 1.12 -14.81
N GLU A 212 1.07 0.65 -15.52
CA GLU A 212 1.05 -0.59 -16.29
C GLU A 212 0.81 -1.81 -15.41
N LEU A 213 1.56 -1.93 -14.30
CA LEU A 213 1.38 -3.01 -13.34
C LEU A 213 -0.01 -2.98 -12.72
N PHE A 214 -0.51 -1.79 -12.43
CA PHE A 214 -1.84 -1.62 -11.89
C PHE A 214 -2.91 -2.06 -12.88
N LYS A 215 -2.83 -1.61 -14.15
CA LYS A 215 -3.74 -2.02 -15.23
C LYS A 215 -3.74 -3.54 -15.40
N LEU A 216 -2.56 -4.17 -15.41
CA LEU A 216 -2.45 -5.61 -15.49
C LEU A 216 -3.09 -6.30 -14.29
N THR A 217 -2.91 -5.76 -13.07
CA THR A 217 -3.47 -6.32 -11.82
C THR A 217 -5.00 -6.24 -11.71
N ILE A 218 -5.64 -5.39 -12.50
CA ILE A 218 -7.11 -5.29 -12.58
C ILE A 218 -7.68 -5.91 -13.86
N SER A 219 -6.85 -6.53 -14.70
CA SER A 219 -7.30 -7.23 -15.89
C SER A 219 -8.28 -8.35 -15.52
N PHE A 220 -9.27 -8.57 -16.39
CA PHE A 220 -10.25 -9.65 -16.22
C PHE A 220 -9.65 -11.04 -16.50
N GLU A 221 -8.61 -11.09 -17.33
CA GLU A 221 -7.98 -12.31 -17.79
C GLU A 221 -6.47 -12.23 -17.59
N TYR A 222 -5.88 -13.37 -17.26
CA TYR A 222 -4.45 -13.51 -17.03
C TYR A 222 -3.93 -14.75 -17.76
N THR A 223 -2.80 -14.59 -18.42
CA THR A 223 -1.94 -15.71 -18.78
C THR A 223 -1.04 -16.10 -17.60
N LEU A 224 -0.43 -17.29 -17.67
CA LEU A 224 0.60 -17.68 -16.69
C LEU A 224 1.80 -16.74 -16.71
N GLU A 225 2.11 -16.19 -17.88
CA GLU A 225 3.16 -15.20 -18.07
C GLU A 225 2.81 -13.88 -17.38
N ASP A 226 1.55 -13.42 -17.47
CA ASP A 226 1.09 -12.22 -16.76
C ASP A 226 1.25 -12.36 -15.24
N VAL A 227 0.90 -13.53 -14.68
CA VAL A 227 1.05 -13.79 -13.24
C VAL A 227 2.52 -13.76 -12.84
N HIS A 228 3.41 -14.35 -13.66
CA HIS A 228 4.85 -14.29 -13.42
C HIS A 228 5.37 -12.86 -13.50
N ASN A 229 4.99 -12.12 -14.55
CA ASN A 229 5.37 -10.74 -14.77
C ASN A 229 4.91 -9.83 -13.63
N LEU A 230 3.68 -9.99 -13.15
CA LEU A 230 3.18 -9.27 -11.98
C LEU A 230 4.04 -9.50 -10.75
N LYS A 231 4.38 -10.77 -10.46
CA LYS A 231 5.19 -11.10 -9.28
C LYS A 231 6.57 -10.44 -9.34
N GLU A 232 7.25 -10.55 -10.48
CA GLU A 232 8.60 -10.02 -10.63
C GLU A 232 8.64 -8.49 -10.73
N ASN A 233 7.70 -7.91 -11.47
CA ASN A 233 7.71 -6.47 -11.73
C ASN A 233 7.19 -5.66 -10.54
N TRP A 234 6.23 -6.17 -9.74
CA TRP A 234 5.87 -5.53 -8.48
C TRP A 234 7.03 -5.53 -7.49
N ALA A 235 7.76 -6.66 -7.40
CA ALA A 235 8.94 -6.75 -6.54
C ALA A 235 10.01 -5.74 -6.96
N ALA A 236 10.36 -5.70 -8.25
CA ALA A 236 11.33 -4.74 -8.75
C ALA A 236 10.85 -3.28 -8.63
N TRP A 237 9.53 -3.01 -8.73
CA TRP A 237 9.02 -1.64 -8.68
C TRP A 237 9.21 -1.07 -7.29
N LEU A 238 8.98 -1.91 -6.29
CA LEU A 238 9.19 -1.61 -4.89
C LEU A 238 10.67 -1.46 -4.54
N GLU A 239 11.54 -2.30 -5.09
CA GLU A 239 12.99 -2.17 -4.94
C GLU A 239 13.52 -0.85 -5.51
N ASP A 240 12.94 -0.37 -6.61
CA ASP A 240 13.28 0.93 -7.20
C ASP A 240 12.70 2.10 -6.40
N TYR A 241 11.53 1.92 -5.76
CA TYR A 241 10.92 2.93 -4.88
C TYR A 241 11.72 3.17 -3.59
N GLU A 242 12.38 2.13 -3.05
CA GLU A 242 13.21 2.25 -1.82
C GLU A 242 14.66 2.72 -2.08
N LYS A 243 15.06 3.01 -3.33
CA LYS A 243 16.39 3.53 -3.69
C LYS A 243 16.43 5.06 -3.66
#